data_AF-A0A3D1D459-F1
#
_entry.id   AF-A0A3D1D459-F1
#
_cell.length_a   1.000
_cell.length_b   1.000
_cell.length_c   1.000
_cell.angle_alpha   90.00
_cell.angle_beta   90.00
_cell.angle_gamma   90.00
#
_symmetry.space_group_name_H-M   'P 1'
#
loop_
_entity.id
_entity.type
_entity.pdbx_description
1 polymer ?
#
loop_
_entity_poly.entity_id
_entity_poly.type
_entity_poly.pdbx_seq_one_letter_code
_entity_poly.pdbx_strand_id
1 'polypeptide(L)'
;MACLGAATCVAQTSRRYVIDGELTRDSLRYTPQAIKKVYLKRVVNGEEILADSAVVRDRCFHFEGTAPEYVEAAMITGFDNGAAQFLLEPGNIKFRPFDGHFPVAAKAYGTKNNDVFAGYAMLHAKNAEDSKRSIERLRASLPDSIISDDRKYLPYHGALFNANGVYYKADVMDYFLKNIDSEAALFILKYDLYYMFKPQCLHDVFMAALPGRMRKHPIYKELENQLLSSEMTEGSPAPDFTAPTMDGKSLSLSQLRGKYVFLDIWASWCAPCRREIPFVKQALAEAKGKDNFKVLSYSIDSKRADWVNCVEKQQMTDKNWIHVSTLKAWSSDIIRLYNVRGVPHTVLIDPAGNVVKFNLRGEQLVSTVKDILSKPFKAKAGKVSAKATTVAMEPFKPATDADKKLYDEYEAIAKRKDLGNISKLEARLRFVLDHNGSPVAPYVLERDFLPILDKAYDQRLMNALSPTLKDNRYAKSFC
;
A
#
# COMPACT_ATOMS: atom_id res chain seq x y z
N MET A 1 -9.37 -54.61 15.41
CA MET A 1 -9.30 -53.62 14.32
C MET A 1 -9.31 -52.23 14.94
N ALA A 2 -8.13 -51.70 15.25
CA ALA A 2 -7.91 -50.33 15.66
C ALA A 2 -6.94 -49.75 14.62
N CYS A 3 -7.36 -48.69 13.91
CA CYS A 3 -6.52 -47.73 13.16
C CYS A 3 -7.39 -46.94 12.17
N LEU A 4 -8.27 -46.07 12.68
CA LEU A 4 -8.95 -45.03 11.89
C LEU A 4 -9.40 -43.94 12.88
N GLY A 5 -8.44 -43.12 13.35
CA GLY A 5 -8.76 -42.08 14.33
C GLY A 5 -7.65 -41.10 14.68
N ALA A 6 -6.46 -41.19 14.08
CA ALA A 6 -5.31 -40.36 14.46
C ALA A 6 -4.71 -39.49 13.35
N ALA A 7 -5.32 -39.43 12.16
CA ALA A 7 -4.72 -38.69 11.03
C ALA A 7 -5.24 -37.24 10.86
N THR A 8 -6.34 -36.85 11.51
CA THR A 8 -6.97 -35.53 11.29
C THR A 8 -6.54 -34.44 12.27
N CYS A 9 -5.76 -34.76 13.32
CA CYS A 9 -5.30 -33.76 14.30
C CYS A 9 -3.82 -33.35 14.12
N VAL A 10 -3.06 -34.00 13.23
CA VAL A 10 -1.62 -33.73 13.04
C VAL A 10 -1.34 -32.78 11.86
N ALA A 11 -2.33 -32.54 10.98
CA ALA A 11 -2.15 -31.70 9.79
C ALA A 11 -2.17 -30.18 10.05
N GLN A 12 -2.61 -29.72 11.23
CA GLN A 12 -2.65 -28.29 11.58
C GLN A 12 -1.31 -27.72 12.11
N THR A 13 -0.26 -28.53 12.21
CA THR A 13 1.08 -28.06 12.62
C THR A 13 2.08 -27.93 11.48
N SER A 14 1.81 -28.53 10.31
CA SER A 14 2.68 -28.35 9.14
C SER A 14 2.22 -27.12 8.35
N ARG A 15 3.07 -26.10 8.23
CA ARG A 15 2.89 -24.99 7.28
C ARG A 15 3.12 -25.43 5.82
N ARG A 16 2.78 -26.66 5.47
CA ARG A 16 3.06 -27.25 4.15
C ARG A 16 2.12 -26.65 3.11
N TYR A 17 2.65 -26.38 1.92
CA TYR A 17 1.86 -26.10 0.74
C TYR A 17 2.05 -27.21 -0.31
N VAL A 18 1.03 -27.37 -1.13
CA VAL A 18 1.07 -28.13 -2.38
C VAL A 18 0.48 -27.22 -3.46
N ILE A 19 1.13 -27.14 -4.63
CA ILE A 19 0.65 -26.37 -5.77
C ILE A 19 0.56 -27.30 -6.98
N ASP A 20 -0.65 -27.46 -7.50
CA ASP A 20 -0.92 -28.24 -8.71
C ASP A 20 -1.43 -27.31 -9.83
N GLY A 21 -0.99 -27.55 -11.06
CA GLY A 21 -1.53 -26.86 -12.23
C GLY A 21 -1.48 -27.69 -13.50
N GLU A 22 -2.42 -27.40 -14.41
CA GLU A 22 -2.57 -28.04 -15.71
C GLU A 22 -2.59 -26.96 -16.81
N LEU A 23 -1.82 -27.17 -17.87
CA LEU A 23 -1.78 -26.32 -19.05
C LEU A 23 -2.75 -26.86 -20.11
N THR A 24 -3.68 -26.04 -20.60
CA THR A 24 -4.51 -26.42 -21.75
C THR A 24 -3.71 -26.36 -23.05
N ARG A 25 -2.74 -25.43 -23.11
CA ARG A 25 -1.71 -25.30 -24.14
C ARG A 25 -0.35 -25.18 -23.45
N ASP A 26 0.53 -26.12 -23.73
CA ASP A 26 1.85 -26.28 -23.12
C ASP A 26 3.00 -25.84 -24.05
N SER A 27 2.72 -24.95 -25.01
CA SER A 27 3.75 -24.27 -25.82
C SER A 27 3.92 -22.82 -25.39
N LEU A 28 5.09 -22.27 -25.65
CA LEU A 28 5.37 -20.84 -25.52
C LEU A 28 4.61 -20.05 -26.61
N ARG A 29 4.28 -18.77 -26.33
CA ARG A 29 3.45 -17.93 -27.20
C ARG A 29 4.19 -17.40 -28.40
N TYR A 30 5.40 -16.88 -28.16
CA TYR A 30 6.22 -16.22 -29.17
C TYR A 30 7.33 -17.15 -29.67
N THR A 31 7.77 -18.07 -28.83
CA THR A 31 8.77 -19.07 -29.17
C THR A 31 8.09 -20.40 -29.51
N PRO A 32 8.37 -21.07 -30.64
CA PRO A 32 7.76 -22.34 -31.01
C PRO A 32 8.41 -23.51 -30.24
N GLN A 33 8.36 -23.47 -28.91
CA GLN A 33 8.91 -24.49 -28.02
C GLN A 33 7.88 -24.90 -26.98
N ALA A 34 7.92 -26.18 -26.59
CA ALA A 34 7.13 -26.67 -25.47
C ALA A 34 7.65 -26.09 -24.14
N ILE A 35 6.73 -25.81 -23.22
CA ILE A 35 7.01 -25.42 -21.84
C ILE A 35 7.44 -26.69 -21.11
N LYS A 36 8.75 -26.90 -20.98
CA LYS A 36 9.33 -28.09 -20.33
C LYS A 36 9.47 -27.94 -18.82
N LYS A 37 9.56 -26.70 -18.34
CA LYS A 37 9.83 -26.38 -16.93
C LYS A 37 9.15 -25.09 -16.54
N VAL A 38 8.61 -25.06 -15.34
CA VAL A 38 8.07 -23.86 -14.69
C VAL A 38 8.84 -23.56 -13.41
N TYR A 39 8.82 -22.30 -12.97
CA TYR A 39 9.56 -21.87 -11.79
C TYR A 39 8.64 -21.14 -10.82
N LEU A 40 8.71 -21.53 -9.56
CA LEU A 40 8.04 -20.85 -8.46
C LEU A 40 8.94 -19.70 -8.00
N LYS A 41 8.45 -18.47 -8.13
CA LYS A 41 9.10 -17.28 -7.59
C LYS A 41 8.23 -16.64 -6.51
N ARG A 42 8.88 -16.12 -5.47
CA ARG A 42 8.27 -15.30 -4.42
C ARG A 42 8.62 -13.84 -4.65
N VAL A 43 7.75 -12.93 -4.25
CA VAL A 43 8.04 -11.48 -4.22
C VAL A 43 8.28 -11.07 -2.77
N VAL A 44 9.55 -10.87 -2.40
CA VAL A 44 9.95 -10.47 -1.05
C VAL A 44 10.56 -9.07 -1.13
N ASN A 45 9.96 -8.10 -0.44
CA ASN A 45 10.37 -6.69 -0.48
C ASN A 45 10.50 -6.12 -1.91
N GLY A 46 9.58 -6.51 -2.80
CA GLY A 46 9.57 -6.09 -4.21
C GLY A 46 10.58 -6.80 -5.10
N GLU A 47 11.38 -7.72 -4.58
CA GLU A 47 12.33 -8.52 -5.36
C GLU A 47 11.79 -9.92 -5.63
N GLU A 48 11.98 -10.37 -6.87
CA GLU A 48 11.69 -11.75 -7.26
C GLU A 48 12.79 -12.69 -6.79
N ILE A 49 12.43 -13.67 -5.97
CA ILE A 49 13.33 -14.71 -5.48
C ILE A 49 12.87 -16.05 -6.05
N LEU A 50 13.75 -16.74 -6.76
CA LEU A 50 13.52 -18.12 -7.18
C LEU A 50 13.43 -19.02 -5.94
N ALA A 51 12.28 -19.63 -5.74
CA ALA A 51 12.03 -20.53 -4.62
C ALA A 51 12.21 -22.00 -5.03
N ASP A 52 11.68 -22.39 -6.20
CA ASP A 52 11.75 -23.77 -6.69
C ASP A 52 11.49 -23.86 -8.21
N SER A 53 11.61 -25.04 -8.78
CA SER A 53 11.30 -25.33 -10.18
C SER A 53 10.70 -26.73 -10.38
N ALA A 54 9.72 -26.86 -11.26
CA ALA A 54 9.05 -28.12 -11.56
C ALA A 54 9.13 -28.45 -13.05
N VAL A 55 9.30 -29.73 -13.37
CA VAL A 55 9.19 -30.23 -14.76
C VAL A 55 7.71 -30.31 -15.14
N VAL A 56 7.38 -29.89 -16.35
CA VAL A 56 6.04 -30.09 -16.91
C VAL A 56 5.99 -31.46 -17.58
N ARG A 57 5.07 -32.32 -17.15
CA ARG A 57 4.83 -33.66 -17.73
C ARG A 57 3.33 -33.83 -17.94
N ASP A 58 2.94 -34.31 -19.12
CA ASP A 58 1.54 -34.48 -19.51
C ASP A 58 0.70 -33.22 -19.27
N ARG A 59 1.32 -32.05 -19.56
CA ARG A 59 0.78 -30.70 -19.33
C ARG A 59 0.56 -30.31 -17.86
N CYS A 60 0.98 -31.13 -16.91
CA CYS A 60 0.85 -30.88 -15.49
C CYS A 60 2.19 -30.47 -14.85
N PHE A 61 2.12 -29.65 -13.80
CA PHE A 61 3.24 -29.33 -12.93
C PHE A 61 2.81 -29.41 -11.47
N HIS A 62 3.79 -29.67 -10.59
CA HIS A 62 3.58 -29.85 -9.16
C HIS A 62 4.71 -29.22 -8.36
N PHE A 63 4.37 -28.51 -7.28
CA PHE A 63 5.30 -28.03 -6.27
C PHE A 63 4.83 -28.43 -4.88
N GLU A 64 5.76 -28.65 -3.98
CA GLU A 64 5.49 -28.82 -2.55
C GLU A 64 6.58 -28.17 -1.72
N GLY A 65 6.22 -27.67 -0.54
CA GLY A 65 7.20 -27.02 0.32
C GLY A 65 6.61 -26.48 1.61
N THR A 66 7.36 -25.60 2.27
CA THR A 66 6.94 -24.93 3.49
C THR A 66 6.57 -23.48 3.18
N ALA A 67 5.35 -23.09 3.55
CA ALA A 67 4.82 -21.76 3.31
C ALA A 67 5.46 -20.72 4.25
N PRO A 68 5.66 -19.48 3.77
CA PRO A 68 6.24 -18.40 4.56
C PRO A 68 5.36 -18.03 5.76
N GLU A 69 6.00 -17.55 6.85
CA GLU A 69 5.51 -16.50 7.78
C GLU A 69 4.03 -16.13 7.69
N TYR A 70 3.82 -15.27 6.71
CA TYR A 70 2.61 -14.57 6.33
C TYR A 70 2.34 -14.91 4.88
N VAL A 71 1.12 -14.69 4.42
CA VAL A 71 0.80 -14.86 2.99
C VAL A 71 1.67 -13.92 2.14
N GLU A 72 2.27 -14.47 1.09
CA GLU A 72 3.15 -13.71 0.20
C GLU A 72 2.65 -13.77 -1.24
N ALA A 73 2.87 -12.69 -2.01
CA ALA A 73 2.70 -12.75 -3.45
C ALA A 73 3.73 -13.71 -4.06
N ALA A 74 3.26 -14.62 -4.89
CA ALA A 74 4.08 -15.56 -5.62
C ALA A 74 3.62 -15.66 -7.08
N MET A 75 4.47 -16.23 -7.91
CA MET A 75 4.18 -16.43 -9.31
C MET A 75 4.80 -17.71 -9.85
N ILE A 76 4.08 -18.35 -10.77
CA ILE A 76 4.62 -19.40 -11.63
C ILE A 76 5.11 -18.74 -12.92
N THR A 77 6.39 -18.93 -13.21
CA THR A 77 7.08 -18.42 -14.40
C THR A 77 7.60 -19.57 -15.25
N GLY A 78 8.33 -19.27 -16.33
CA GLY A 78 8.73 -20.26 -17.36
C GLY A 78 7.95 -20.10 -18.67
N PHE A 79 7.13 -19.06 -18.76
CA PHE A 79 6.42 -18.62 -19.97
C PHE A 79 7.16 -17.43 -20.61
N ASP A 80 6.89 -17.16 -21.88
CA ASP A 80 7.45 -16.02 -22.64
C ASP A 80 6.45 -14.85 -22.77
N ASN A 81 5.29 -14.94 -22.11
CA ASN A 81 4.25 -13.92 -22.13
C ASN A 81 3.64 -13.69 -20.73
N GLY A 82 4.50 -13.47 -19.74
CA GLY A 82 4.09 -13.12 -18.37
C GLY A 82 4.19 -14.28 -17.38
N ALA A 83 3.39 -14.22 -16.31
CA ALA A 83 3.42 -15.18 -15.21
C ALA A 83 2.03 -15.39 -14.62
N ALA A 84 1.81 -16.56 -14.01
CA ALA A 84 0.59 -16.86 -13.28
C ALA A 84 0.76 -16.42 -11.83
N GLN A 85 0.02 -15.39 -11.40
CA GLN A 85 0.12 -14.80 -10.07
C GLN A 85 -0.82 -15.48 -9.08
N PHE A 86 -0.37 -15.64 -7.84
CA PHE A 86 -1.15 -16.23 -6.75
C PHE A 86 -0.59 -15.82 -5.38
N LEU A 87 -1.26 -16.27 -4.32
CA LEU A 87 -0.83 -16.06 -2.94
C LEU A 87 -0.27 -17.35 -2.35
N LEU A 88 0.99 -17.35 -1.94
CA LEU A 88 1.63 -18.51 -1.33
C LEU A 88 1.27 -18.59 0.15
N GLU A 89 0.58 -19.67 0.51
CA GLU A 89 0.06 -19.93 1.86
C GLU A 89 0.01 -21.44 2.14
N PRO A 90 -0.12 -21.88 3.41
CA PRO A 90 -0.33 -23.29 3.71
C PRO A 90 -1.62 -23.84 3.07
N GLY A 91 -1.57 -25.09 2.61
CA GLY A 91 -2.71 -25.80 2.03
C GLY A 91 -2.50 -26.22 0.57
N ASN A 92 -3.58 -26.72 -0.03
CA ASN A 92 -3.58 -27.25 -1.39
C ASN A 92 -4.05 -26.17 -2.36
N ILE A 93 -3.11 -25.53 -3.03
CA ILE A 93 -3.33 -24.49 -4.03
C ILE A 93 -3.46 -25.16 -5.39
N LYS A 94 -4.54 -24.87 -6.12
CA LYS A 94 -4.80 -25.45 -7.43
C LYS A 94 -5.05 -24.37 -8.46
N PHE A 95 -4.30 -24.40 -9.55
CA PHE A 95 -4.62 -23.64 -10.74
C PHE A 95 -5.68 -24.40 -11.55
N ARG A 96 -6.77 -23.72 -11.93
CA ARG A 96 -7.66 -24.26 -12.97
C ARG A 96 -6.87 -24.39 -14.28
N PRO A 97 -7.20 -25.37 -15.15
CA PRO A 97 -6.55 -25.49 -16.44
C PRO A 97 -6.52 -24.14 -17.18
N PHE A 98 -5.33 -23.73 -17.61
CA PHE A 98 -5.13 -22.42 -18.23
C PHE A 98 -4.20 -22.48 -19.45
N ASP A 99 -4.34 -21.51 -20.34
CA ASP A 99 -3.53 -21.42 -21.55
C ASP A 99 -2.13 -20.89 -21.20
N GLY A 100 -1.08 -21.69 -21.47
CA GLY A 100 0.32 -21.31 -21.26
C GLY A 100 0.77 -20.10 -22.10
N HIS A 101 0.01 -19.71 -23.13
CA HIS A 101 0.23 -18.46 -23.86
C HIS A 101 -0.19 -17.22 -23.06
N PHE A 102 -1.11 -17.37 -22.11
CA PHE A 102 -1.69 -16.27 -21.34
C PHE A 102 -1.68 -16.57 -19.84
N PRO A 103 -0.49 -16.80 -19.24
CA PRO A 103 -0.39 -17.20 -17.84
C PRO A 103 -0.97 -16.15 -16.87
N VAL A 104 -1.02 -14.87 -17.26
CA VAL A 104 -1.66 -13.80 -16.47
C VAL A 104 -3.16 -14.01 -16.25
N ALA A 105 -3.83 -14.84 -17.07
CA ALA A 105 -5.23 -15.18 -16.91
C ALA A 105 -5.45 -16.38 -15.96
N ALA A 106 -4.38 -17.07 -15.56
CA ALA A 106 -4.42 -18.18 -14.64
C ALA A 106 -4.93 -17.72 -13.26
N LYS A 107 -5.68 -18.59 -12.59
CA LYS A 107 -6.28 -18.31 -11.29
C LYS A 107 -6.06 -19.51 -10.38
N ALA A 108 -5.51 -19.23 -9.21
CA ALA A 108 -5.33 -20.19 -8.14
C ALA A 108 -6.55 -20.23 -7.22
N TYR A 109 -6.86 -21.41 -6.70
CA TYR A 109 -7.99 -21.70 -5.80
C TYR A 109 -7.60 -22.76 -4.76
N GLY A 110 -8.51 -23.07 -3.84
CA GLY A 110 -8.39 -24.20 -2.91
C GLY A 110 -7.84 -23.82 -1.54
N THR A 111 -7.47 -22.56 -1.37
CA THR A 111 -7.10 -21.96 -0.09
C THR A 111 -7.75 -20.58 0.06
N LYS A 112 -8.02 -20.17 1.30
CA LYS A 112 -8.82 -18.98 1.61
C LYS A 112 -8.32 -17.72 0.90
N ASN A 113 -7.01 -17.46 0.93
CA ASN A 113 -6.49 -16.21 0.35
C ASN A 113 -6.49 -16.28 -1.18
N ASN A 114 -6.19 -17.43 -1.79
CA ASN A 114 -6.29 -17.61 -3.24
C ASN A 114 -7.72 -17.51 -3.76
N ASP A 115 -8.72 -18.08 -3.07
CA ASP A 115 -10.12 -17.96 -3.46
C ASP A 115 -10.58 -16.49 -3.45
N VAL A 116 -10.17 -15.73 -2.41
CA VAL A 116 -10.42 -14.28 -2.33
C VAL A 116 -9.70 -13.52 -3.43
N PHE A 117 -8.43 -13.83 -3.69
CA PHE A 117 -7.63 -13.15 -4.72
C PHE A 117 -8.18 -13.40 -6.13
N ALA A 118 -8.61 -14.63 -6.41
CA ALA A 118 -9.24 -14.98 -7.68
C ALA A 118 -10.59 -14.28 -7.88
N GLY A 119 -11.41 -14.17 -6.82
CA GLY A 119 -12.67 -13.42 -6.89
C GLY A 119 -12.46 -11.90 -7.10
N TYR A 120 -11.42 -11.33 -6.48
CA TYR A 120 -11.00 -9.95 -6.74
C TYR A 120 -10.62 -9.74 -8.21
N ALA A 121 -9.82 -10.64 -8.80
CA ALA A 121 -9.45 -10.58 -10.21
C ALA A 121 -10.68 -10.66 -11.16
N MET A 122 -11.77 -11.31 -10.72
CA MET A 122 -13.02 -11.37 -11.49
C MET A 122 -13.81 -10.06 -11.51
N LEU A 123 -13.56 -9.13 -10.57
CA LEU A 123 -14.21 -7.82 -10.57
C LEU A 123 -13.88 -7.01 -11.83
N HIS A 124 -12.68 -7.16 -12.40
CA HIS A 124 -12.33 -6.53 -13.67
C HIS A 124 -13.21 -7.02 -14.82
N ALA A 125 -13.44 -8.34 -14.92
CA ALA A 125 -14.30 -8.92 -15.95
C ALA A 125 -15.75 -8.47 -15.78
N LYS A 126 -16.25 -8.46 -14.53
CA LYS A 126 -17.58 -7.91 -14.21
C LYS A 126 -17.69 -6.44 -14.63
N ASN A 127 -16.71 -5.61 -14.27
CA ASN A 127 -16.72 -4.19 -14.61
C ASN A 127 -16.70 -3.94 -16.12
N ALA A 128 -15.98 -4.76 -16.90
CA ALA A 128 -16.01 -4.66 -18.36
C ALA A 128 -17.41 -4.93 -18.93
N GLU A 129 -18.12 -5.93 -18.38
CA GLU A 129 -19.48 -6.25 -18.80
C GLU A 129 -20.49 -5.20 -18.33
N ASP A 130 -20.37 -4.72 -17.09
CA ASP A 130 -21.18 -3.62 -16.57
C ASP A 130 -21.00 -2.36 -17.39
N SER A 131 -19.76 -2.05 -17.81
CA SER A 131 -19.46 -0.90 -18.66
C SER A 131 -20.16 -0.97 -20.01
N LYS A 132 -20.23 -2.15 -20.64
CA LYS A 132 -20.98 -2.33 -21.91
C LYS A 132 -22.45 -2.04 -21.72
N ARG A 133 -23.09 -2.63 -20.70
CA ARG A 133 -24.51 -2.39 -20.39
C ARG A 133 -24.79 -0.92 -20.09
N SER A 134 -23.88 -0.26 -19.37
CA SER A 134 -24.00 1.17 -19.10
C SER A 134 -23.93 2.02 -20.37
N ILE A 135 -23.07 1.67 -21.34
CA ILE A 135 -22.98 2.37 -22.63
C ILE A 135 -24.29 2.20 -23.42
N GLU A 136 -24.85 0.99 -23.46
CA GLU A 136 -26.13 0.72 -24.13
C GLU A 136 -27.26 1.57 -23.52
N ARG A 137 -27.34 1.62 -22.19
CA ARG A 137 -28.32 2.46 -21.47
C ARG A 137 -28.14 3.95 -21.76
N LEU A 138 -26.90 4.44 -21.77
CA LEU A 138 -26.61 5.83 -22.09
C LEU A 138 -27.10 6.17 -23.50
N ARG A 139 -26.78 5.35 -24.50
CA ARG A 139 -27.25 5.55 -25.87
C ARG A 139 -28.78 5.54 -25.93
N ALA A 140 -29.45 4.62 -25.22
CA ALA A 140 -30.92 4.59 -25.20
C ALA A 140 -31.57 5.82 -24.52
N SER A 141 -30.85 6.49 -23.61
CA SER A 141 -31.35 7.66 -22.87
C SER A 141 -31.17 9.00 -23.59
N LEU A 142 -30.31 9.06 -24.61
CA LEU A 142 -29.97 10.31 -25.31
C LEU A 142 -30.77 10.43 -26.61
N PRO A 143 -31.10 11.66 -27.07
CA PRO A 143 -31.67 11.86 -28.40
C PRO A 143 -30.70 11.48 -29.51
N ASP A 144 -31.22 11.02 -30.66
CA ASP A 144 -30.42 10.69 -31.85
C ASP A 144 -29.52 11.84 -32.30
N SER A 145 -29.98 13.09 -32.15
CA SER A 145 -29.22 14.30 -32.50
C SER A 145 -27.95 14.53 -31.66
N ILE A 146 -27.85 13.87 -30.50
CA ILE A 146 -26.63 13.81 -29.68
C ILE A 146 -25.80 12.60 -30.09
N ILE A 147 -26.43 11.42 -30.23
CA ILE A 147 -25.73 10.16 -30.51
C ILE A 147 -25.01 10.18 -31.86
N SER A 148 -25.60 10.82 -32.87
CA SER A 148 -25.05 10.87 -34.24
C SER A 148 -23.95 11.94 -34.41
N ASP A 149 -23.63 12.71 -33.38
CA ASP A 149 -22.63 13.78 -33.41
C ASP A 149 -21.57 13.52 -32.33
N ASP A 150 -20.40 13.03 -32.74
CA ASP A 150 -19.31 12.68 -31.83
C ASP A 150 -18.93 13.83 -30.89
N ARG A 151 -18.98 15.09 -31.36
CA ARG A 151 -18.64 16.25 -30.50
C ARG A 151 -19.63 16.43 -29.36
N LYS A 152 -20.90 16.08 -29.58
CA LYS A 152 -21.95 16.13 -28.57
C LYS A 152 -21.99 14.88 -27.70
N TYR A 153 -21.71 13.71 -28.26
CA TYR A 153 -21.74 12.44 -27.55
C TYR A 153 -20.51 12.20 -26.66
N LEU A 154 -19.30 12.56 -27.12
CA LEU A 154 -18.05 12.29 -26.41
C LEU A 154 -18.02 12.78 -24.95
N PRO A 155 -18.56 13.97 -24.59
CA PRO A 155 -18.65 14.38 -23.19
C PRO A 155 -19.47 13.43 -22.31
N TYR A 156 -20.60 12.90 -22.80
CA TYR A 156 -21.42 11.94 -22.05
C TYR A 156 -20.73 10.59 -21.91
N HIS A 157 -20.14 10.09 -23.00
CA HIS A 157 -19.38 8.85 -22.99
C HIS A 157 -18.16 8.96 -22.06
N GLY A 158 -17.45 10.09 -22.09
CA GLY A 158 -16.34 10.39 -21.19
C GLY A 158 -16.78 10.42 -19.73
N ALA A 159 -17.90 11.07 -19.42
CA ALA A 159 -18.47 11.06 -18.06
C ALA A 159 -18.78 9.65 -17.59
N LEU A 160 -19.43 8.85 -18.44
CA LEU A 160 -19.75 7.46 -18.12
C LEU A 160 -18.49 6.59 -17.92
N PHE A 161 -17.47 6.76 -18.76
CA PHE A 161 -16.21 6.04 -18.62
C PHE A 161 -15.53 6.34 -17.28
N ASN A 162 -15.56 7.60 -16.85
CA ASN A 162 -15.06 8.00 -15.54
C ASN A 162 -15.91 7.39 -14.41
N ALA A 163 -17.24 7.47 -14.51
CA ALA A 163 -18.17 6.89 -13.55
C ALA A 163 -17.98 5.37 -13.38
N ASN A 164 -17.88 4.62 -14.48
CA ASN A 164 -17.64 3.17 -14.45
C ASN A 164 -16.32 2.83 -13.73
N GLY A 165 -15.28 3.64 -13.90
CA GLY A 165 -14.04 3.49 -13.16
C GLY A 165 -14.18 3.66 -11.65
N VAL A 166 -15.10 4.51 -11.20
CA VAL A 166 -15.39 4.73 -9.78
C VAL A 166 -16.34 3.65 -9.25
N TYR A 167 -17.35 3.22 -10.02
CA TYR A 167 -18.17 2.06 -9.66
C TYR A 167 -17.34 0.80 -9.44
N TYR A 168 -16.33 0.56 -10.28
CA TYR A 168 -15.37 -0.53 -10.06
C TYR A 168 -14.72 -0.43 -8.67
N LYS A 169 -14.30 0.77 -8.23
CA LYS A 169 -13.73 0.95 -6.91
C LYS A 169 -14.74 0.74 -5.79
N ALA A 170 -16.00 1.16 -5.97
CA ALA A 170 -17.06 0.85 -5.03
C ALA A 170 -17.29 -0.67 -4.90
N ASP A 171 -17.24 -1.41 -6.01
CA ASP A 171 -17.29 -2.88 -6.00
C ASP A 171 -16.08 -3.49 -5.27
N VAL A 172 -14.87 -2.93 -5.47
CA VAL A 172 -13.66 -3.37 -4.75
C VAL A 172 -13.76 -3.07 -3.25
N MET A 173 -14.32 -1.93 -2.84
CA MET A 173 -14.54 -1.59 -1.43
C MET A 173 -15.49 -2.57 -0.73
N ASP A 174 -16.62 -2.90 -1.38
CA ASP A 174 -17.57 -3.90 -0.89
C ASP A 174 -16.91 -5.29 -0.80
N TYR A 175 -16.18 -5.69 -1.84
CA TYR A 175 -15.46 -6.97 -1.87
C TYR A 175 -14.36 -7.05 -0.80
N PHE A 176 -13.61 -5.97 -0.61
CA PHE A 176 -12.61 -5.83 0.46
C PHE A 176 -13.26 -6.02 1.83
N LEU A 177 -14.38 -5.33 2.10
CA LEU A 177 -15.06 -5.41 3.38
C LEU A 177 -15.61 -6.82 3.67
N LYS A 178 -16.21 -7.47 2.67
CA LYS A 178 -16.70 -8.85 2.79
C LYS A 178 -15.59 -9.87 3.06
N ASN A 179 -14.35 -9.54 2.69
CA ASN A 179 -13.19 -10.41 2.83
C ASN A 179 -12.14 -9.85 3.80
N ILE A 180 -12.50 -8.89 4.65
CA ILE A 180 -11.57 -8.13 5.50
C ILE A 180 -10.77 -9.00 6.50
N ASP A 181 -11.29 -10.20 6.77
CA ASP A 181 -10.63 -11.22 7.59
C ASP A 181 -9.59 -12.08 6.85
N SER A 182 -9.42 -11.89 5.54
CA SER A 182 -8.43 -12.59 4.72
C SER A 182 -7.15 -11.77 4.63
N GLU A 183 -5.96 -12.39 4.66
CA GLU A 183 -4.70 -11.67 4.40
C GLU A 183 -4.67 -11.11 2.97
N ALA A 184 -5.39 -11.74 2.03
CA ALA A 184 -5.66 -11.22 0.69
C ALA A 184 -6.25 -9.78 0.69
N ALA A 185 -6.98 -9.37 1.74
CA ALA A 185 -7.50 -8.02 1.86
C ALA A 185 -6.39 -6.97 1.90
N LEU A 186 -5.22 -7.29 2.47
CA LEU A 186 -4.05 -6.40 2.47
C LEU A 186 -3.52 -6.15 1.05
N PHE A 187 -3.57 -7.16 0.19
CA PHE A 187 -3.16 -7.04 -1.21
C PHE A 187 -4.16 -6.17 -1.99
N ILE A 188 -5.46 -6.36 -1.77
CA ILE A 188 -6.51 -5.52 -2.38
C ILE A 188 -6.35 -4.06 -1.95
N LEU A 189 -6.15 -3.82 -0.65
CA LEU A 189 -5.90 -2.49 -0.13
C LEU A 189 -4.65 -1.86 -0.76
N LYS A 190 -3.52 -2.59 -0.77
CA LYS A 190 -2.25 -2.10 -1.31
C LYS A 190 -2.29 -1.80 -2.81
N TYR A 191 -2.81 -2.72 -3.60
CA TYR A 191 -2.68 -2.65 -5.07
C TYR A 191 -3.85 -1.92 -5.74
N ASP A 192 -5.02 -1.83 -5.11
CA ASP A 192 -6.22 -1.27 -5.74
C ASP A 192 -6.72 0.00 -5.03
N LEU A 193 -6.92 -0.04 -3.71
CA LEU A 193 -7.55 1.05 -2.97
C LEU A 193 -6.56 2.12 -2.47
N TYR A 194 -5.28 1.78 -2.31
CA TYR A 194 -4.25 2.69 -1.76
C TYR A 194 -4.19 4.02 -2.52
N TYR A 195 -4.16 4.00 -3.85
CA TYR A 195 -4.04 5.23 -4.65
C TYR A 195 -5.36 5.98 -4.86
N MET A 196 -6.47 5.48 -4.30
CA MET A 196 -7.76 6.16 -4.41
C MET A 196 -7.95 7.23 -3.33
N PHE A 197 -7.40 7.02 -2.14
CA PHE A 197 -7.68 7.82 -0.96
C PHE A 197 -6.44 8.54 -0.46
N LYS A 198 -6.65 9.70 0.18
CA LYS A 198 -5.60 10.37 0.94
C LYS A 198 -5.14 9.52 2.12
N PRO A 199 -3.89 9.71 2.59
CA PRO A 199 -3.31 8.89 3.65
C PRO A 199 -4.17 8.76 4.91
N GLN A 200 -4.78 9.86 5.36
CA GLN A 200 -5.61 9.85 6.56
C GLN A 200 -6.85 8.96 6.42
N CYS A 201 -7.50 8.97 5.25
CA CYS A 201 -8.67 8.12 5.01
C CYS A 201 -8.27 6.65 4.96
N LEU A 202 -7.14 6.31 4.33
CA LEU A 202 -6.60 4.95 4.35
C LEU A 202 -6.36 4.46 5.77
N HIS A 203 -5.75 5.30 6.62
CA HIS A 203 -5.49 4.97 8.02
C HIS A 203 -6.80 4.79 8.83
N ASP A 204 -7.65 5.82 8.87
CA ASP A 204 -8.78 5.90 9.81
C ASP A 204 -9.99 5.05 9.39
N VAL A 205 -10.13 4.75 8.10
CA VAL A 205 -11.27 4.02 7.56
C VAL A 205 -10.89 2.59 7.20
N PHE A 206 -9.84 2.41 6.40
CA PHE A 206 -9.50 1.08 5.85
C PHE A 206 -8.59 0.29 6.78
N MET A 207 -7.45 0.85 7.18
CA MET A 207 -6.50 0.14 8.06
C MET A 207 -7.07 -0.06 9.46
N ALA A 208 -7.79 0.92 10.01
CA ALA A 208 -8.46 0.79 11.30
C ALA A 208 -9.54 -0.31 11.34
N ALA A 209 -10.15 -0.63 10.20
CA ALA A 209 -11.14 -1.71 10.08
C ALA A 209 -10.51 -3.10 9.99
N LEU A 210 -9.22 -3.22 9.66
CA LEU A 210 -8.54 -4.50 9.57
C LEU A 210 -8.38 -5.14 10.96
N PRO A 211 -8.53 -6.48 11.06
CA PRO A 211 -8.36 -7.17 12.34
C PRO A 211 -6.96 -7.00 12.92
N GLY A 212 -6.86 -6.91 14.26
CA GLY A 212 -5.58 -6.63 14.95
C GLY A 212 -4.43 -7.60 14.63
N ARG A 213 -4.72 -8.85 14.25
CA ARG A 213 -3.71 -9.83 13.80
C ARG A 213 -2.95 -9.37 12.55
N MET A 214 -3.58 -8.59 11.66
CA MET A 214 -2.98 -8.10 10.41
C MET A 214 -1.85 -7.11 10.66
N ARG A 215 -1.79 -6.46 11.84
CA ARG A 215 -0.75 -5.46 12.16
C ARG A 215 0.67 -6.01 12.14
N LYS A 216 0.83 -7.33 12.31
CA LYS A 216 2.14 -7.99 12.23
C LYS A 216 2.57 -8.32 10.81
N HIS A 217 1.62 -8.35 9.87
CA HIS A 217 1.86 -8.72 8.48
C HIS A 217 2.79 -7.71 7.78
N PRO A 218 3.80 -8.16 7.00
CA PRO A 218 4.73 -7.28 6.29
C PRO A 218 4.04 -6.20 5.44
N ILE A 219 3.01 -6.57 4.67
CA ILE A 219 2.21 -5.61 3.88
C ILE A 219 1.51 -4.56 4.75
N TYR A 220 0.97 -4.92 5.92
CA TYR A 220 0.35 -3.93 6.80
C TYR A 220 1.39 -2.90 7.26
N LYS A 221 2.57 -3.37 7.68
CA LYS A 221 3.68 -2.49 8.08
C LYS A 221 4.17 -1.63 6.92
N GLU A 222 4.24 -2.19 5.72
CA GLU A 222 4.59 -1.45 4.51
C GLU A 222 3.57 -0.33 4.23
N LEU A 223 2.28 -0.61 4.31
CA LEU A 223 1.22 0.39 4.16
C LEU A 223 1.34 1.47 5.23
N GLU A 224 1.48 1.10 6.50
CA GLU A 224 1.67 2.04 7.62
C GLU A 224 2.87 2.96 7.36
N ASN A 225 3.99 2.37 6.94
CA ASN A 225 5.21 3.09 6.59
C ASN A 225 5.06 4.03 5.42
N GLN A 226 4.35 3.63 4.37
CA GLN A 226 4.10 4.49 3.21
C GLN A 226 3.24 5.70 3.60
N LEU A 227 2.22 5.51 4.45
CA LEU A 227 1.38 6.59 4.99
C LEU A 227 2.18 7.56 5.87
N LEU A 228 3.04 7.03 6.75
CA LEU A 228 3.91 7.86 7.58
C LEU A 228 4.91 8.65 6.74
N SER A 229 5.47 8.03 5.69
CA SER A 229 6.43 8.65 4.79
C SER A 229 5.84 9.84 4.03
N SER A 230 4.60 9.72 3.52
CA SER A 230 3.95 10.79 2.76
C SER A 230 3.66 12.05 3.57
N GLU A 231 3.45 11.91 4.88
CA GLU A 231 3.06 13.00 5.81
C GLU A 231 4.19 13.36 6.80
N MET A 232 5.40 12.86 6.56
CA MET A 232 6.49 12.92 7.55
C MET A 232 6.94 14.36 7.80
N THR A 233 6.71 14.83 9.03
CA THR A 233 7.05 16.18 9.53
C THR A 233 7.55 16.10 10.98
N GLU A 234 8.11 17.20 11.51
CA GLU A 234 8.47 17.25 12.93
C GLU A 234 7.22 17.05 13.80
N GLY A 235 7.29 16.14 14.76
CA GLY A 235 6.19 15.69 15.59
C GLY A 235 5.44 14.46 15.06
N SER A 236 5.60 14.07 13.79
CA SER A 236 4.97 12.86 13.25
C SER A 236 5.70 11.58 13.71
N PRO A 237 5.03 10.41 13.79
CA PRO A 237 5.70 9.13 14.00
C PRO A 237 6.70 8.84 12.88
N ALA A 238 7.91 8.40 13.24
CA ALA A 238 8.93 8.02 12.26
C ALA A 238 8.57 6.66 11.63
N PRO A 239 8.64 6.51 10.29
CA PRO A 239 8.43 5.23 9.64
C PRO A 239 9.41 4.16 10.16
N ASP A 240 8.93 2.93 10.39
CA ASP A 240 9.77 1.84 10.86
C ASP A 240 10.54 1.20 9.70
N PHE A 241 11.71 0.64 9.96
CA PHE A 241 12.44 -0.14 8.96
C PHE A 241 13.25 -1.22 9.65
N THR A 242 13.63 -2.25 8.89
CA THR A 242 14.53 -3.30 9.35
C THR A 242 15.71 -3.42 8.41
N ALA A 243 16.92 -3.43 8.95
CA ALA A 243 18.16 -3.59 8.18
C ALA A 243 19.15 -4.47 8.94
N PRO A 244 20.03 -5.21 8.25
CA PRO A 244 21.03 -6.01 8.91
C PRO A 244 22.14 -5.13 9.49
N THR A 245 22.56 -5.46 10.70
CA THR A 245 23.73 -4.92 11.38
C THR A 245 25.02 -5.46 10.76
N MET A 246 26.17 -4.93 11.18
CA MET A 246 27.47 -5.42 10.69
C MET A 246 27.70 -6.92 10.97
N ASP A 247 27.17 -7.47 12.05
CA ASP A 247 27.23 -8.90 12.38
C ASP A 247 26.11 -9.73 11.74
N GLY A 248 25.31 -9.14 10.84
CA GLY A 248 24.27 -9.82 10.06
C GLY A 248 22.95 -10.02 10.78
N LYS A 249 22.80 -9.55 12.03
CA LYS A 249 21.54 -9.60 12.76
C LYS A 249 20.56 -8.56 12.22
N SER A 250 19.27 -8.85 12.23
CA SER A 250 18.27 -7.85 11.86
C SER A 250 17.98 -6.90 13.02
N LEU A 251 18.03 -5.60 12.77
CA LEU A 251 17.62 -4.56 13.70
C LEU A 251 16.46 -3.77 13.10
N SER A 252 15.38 -3.62 13.85
CA SER A 252 14.28 -2.69 13.50
C SER A 252 14.40 -1.39 14.29
N LEU A 253 14.05 -0.24 13.68
CA LEU A 253 14.05 1.03 14.41
C LEU A 253 13.14 0.99 15.64
N SER A 254 12.00 0.31 15.54
CA SER A 254 11.07 0.08 16.66
C SER A 254 11.69 -0.66 17.86
N GLN A 255 12.77 -1.43 17.68
CA GLN A 255 13.51 -2.07 18.79
C GLN A 255 14.28 -1.06 19.65
N LEU A 256 14.48 0.17 19.15
CA LEU A 256 15.15 1.26 19.86
C LEU A 256 14.19 2.20 20.61
N ARG A 257 12.88 1.89 20.65
CA ARG A 257 11.90 2.65 21.43
C ARG A 257 12.30 2.75 22.90
N GLY A 258 11.90 3.83 23.56
CA GLY A 258 12.35 4.19 24.91
C GLY A 258 13.69 4.93 24.93
N LYS A 259 14.34 5.13 23.78
CA LYS A 259 15.59 5.89 23.64
C LYS A 259 15.42 6.97 22.58
N TYR A 260 16.16 8.06 22.71
CA TYR A 260 16.41 8.95 21.60
C TYR A 260 17.28 8.25 20.56
N VAL A 261 16.92 8.39 19.30
CA VAL A 261 17.67 7.81 18.17
C VAL A 261 18.04 8.92 17.22
N PHE A 262 19.34 9.15 17.04
CA PHE A 262 19.87 9.94 15.95
C PHE A 262 20.12 9.02 14.76
N LEU A 263 19.16 8.97 13.83
CA LEU A 263 19.28 8.25 12.57
C LEU A 263 20.15 9.07 11.62
N ASP A 264 21.28 8.50 11.20
CA ASP A 264 22.22 9.09 10.24
C ASP A 264 22.31 8.24 8.98
N ILE A 265 21.68 8.69 7.91
CA ILE A 265 21.72 8.04 6.60
C ILE A 265 22.92 8.60 5.83
N TRP A 266 23.91 7.75 5.56
CA TRP A 266 25.22 8.15 5.11
C TRP A 266 25.87 7.13 4.17
N ALA A 267 27.07 7.42 3.68
CA ALA A 267 27.86 6.47 2.89
C ALA A 267 29.36 6.68 3.06
N SER A 268 30.15 5.61 2.92
CA SER A 268 31.61 5.68 3.04
C SER A 268 32.25 6.67 2.04
N TRP A 269 31.68 6.78 0.84
CA TRP A 269 32.15 7.68 -0.23
C TRP A 269 31.73 9.14 -0.03
N CYS A 270 30.76 9.42 0.84
CA CYS A 270 30.23 10.76 1.08
C CYS A 270 31.18 11.61 1.95
N ALA A 271 31.91 12.54 1.32
CA ALA A 271 32.84 13.42 2.02
C ALA A 271 32.18 14.33 3.08
N PRO A 272 31.01 14.97 2.82
CA PRO A 272 30.29 15.71 3.86
C PRO A 272 29.90 14.84 5.05
N CYS A 273 29.47 13.59 4.84
CA CYS A 273 29.13 12.66 5.91
C CYS A 273 30.33 12.40 6.83
N ARG A 274 31.51 12.14 6.24
CA ARG A 274 32.74 11.92 7.03
C ARG A 274 33.17 13.14 7.83
N ARG A 275 32.83 14.36 7.38
CA ARG A 275 33.09 15.60 8.14
C ARG A 275 32.18 15.78 9.36
N GLU A 276 31.02 15.11 9.40
CA GLU A 276 30.10 15.17 10.55
C GLU A 276 30.47 14.19 11.68
N ILE A 277 31.26 13.15 11.38
CA ILE A 277 31.65 12.10 12.35
C ILE A 277 32.22 12.67 13.67
N PRO A 278 33.10 13.69 13.68
CA PRO A 278 33.59 14.27 14.93
C PRO A 278 32.47 14.85 15.81
N PHE A 279 31.46 15.48 15.22
CA PHE A 279 30.32 16.03 15.97
C PHE A 279 29.40 14.93 16.49
N VAL A 280 29.25 13.83 15.75
CA VAL A 280 28.53 12.64 16.25
C VAL A 280 29.24 12.04 17.45
N LYS A 281 30.58 11.97 17.44
CA LYS A 281 31.39 11.55 18.60
C LYS A 281 31.19 12.49 19.80
N GLN A 282 31.15 13.80 19.58
CA GLN A 282 30.88 14.78 20.63
C GLN A 282 29.47 14.62 21.22
N ALA A 283 28.46 14.40 20.38
CA ALA A 283 27.09 14.14 20.83
C ALA A 283 26.98 12.85 21.66
N LEU A 284 27.68 11.78 21.26
CA LEU A 284 27.79 10.56 22.06
C LEU A 284 28.49 10.81 23.41
N ALA A 285 29.50 11.69 23.45
CA ALA A 285 30.16 12.09 24.68
C ALA A 285 29.23 12.87 25.64
N GLU A 286 28.34 13.73 25.13
CA GLU A 286 27.29 14.37 25.95
C GLU A 286 26.32 13.34 26.56
N ALA A 287 26.14 12.19 25.89
CA ALA A 287 25.35 11.07 26.37
C ALA A 287 26.14 10.03 27.19
N LYS A 288 27.41 10.29 27.52
CA LYS A 288 28.27 9.31 28.20
C LYS A 288 27.66 8.89 29.54
N GLY A 289 27.61 7.58 29.76
CA GLY A 289 26.99 6.99 30.96
C GLY A 289 25.46 6.93 30.92
N LYS A 290 24.82 7.40 29.84
CA LYS A 290 23.38 7.31 29.64
C LYS A 290 23.08 6.33 28.50
N ASP A 291 22.14 5.42 28.72
CA ASP A 291 21.70 4.45 27.70
C ASP A 291 20.45 4.91 26.93
N ASN A 292 20.00 6.14 27.17
CA ASN A 292 18.78 6.73 26.59
C ASN A 292 19.02 7.50 25.28
N PHE A 293 20.24 7.49 24.72
CA PHE A 293 20.57 8.04 23.41
C PHE A 293 21.35 7.02 22.59
N LYS A 294 20.97 6.86 21.32
CA LYS A 294 21.61 5.97 20.34
C LYS A 294 21.85 6.73 19.05
N VAL A 295 23.00 6.48 18.43
CA VAL A 295 23.24 6.81 17.02
C VAL A 295 22.94 5.56 16.21
N LEU A 296 22.03 5.66 15.25
CA LEU A 296 21.74 4.61 14.29
C LEU A 296 22.24 5.06 12.92
N SER A 297 23.43 4.62 12.53
CA SER A 297 24.01 4.94 11.24
C SER A 297 23.55 3.92 10.19
N TYR A 298 22.75 4.39 9.24
CA TYR A 298 22.31 3.61 8.08
C TYR A 298 23.22 3.90 6.89
N SER A 299 24.05 2.95 6.49
CA SER A 299 24.89 3.09 5.30
C SER A 299 24.12 2.74 4.02
N ILE A 300 24.26 3.59 3.01
CA ILE A 300 23.84 3.35 1.62
C ILE A 300 25.03 3.03 0.71
N ASP A 301 26.05 2.37 1.24
CA ASP A 301 27.09 1.74 0.43
C ASP A 301 26.51 0.52 -0.34
N SER A 302 27.12 0.15 -1.47
CA SER A 302 26.81 -1.11 -2.18
C SER A 302 27.83 -2.23 -1.89
N LYS A 303 28.99 -1.88 -1.31
CA LYS A 303 30.07 -2.81 -1.00
C LYS A 303 30.30 -2.85 0.49
N ARG A 304 30.14 -4.03 1.10
CA ARG A 304 30.35 -4.23 2.54
C ARG A 304 31.75 -3.81 2.99
N ALA A 305 32.78 -4.10 2.18
CA ALA A 305 34.15 -3.76 2.51
C ALA A 305 34.36 -2.25 2.66
N ASP A 306 33.82 -1.43 1.75
CA ASP A 306 33.97 0.03 1.79
C ASP A 306 33.31 0.62 3.03
N TRP A 307 32.09 0.15 3.35
CA TRP A 307 31.37 0.54 4.56
C TRP A 307 32.13 0.18 5.84
N VAL A 308 32.52 -1.09 6.00
CA VAL A 308 33.19 -1.59 7.22
C VAL A 308 34.55 -0.93 7.41
N ASN A 309 35.35 -0.85 6.35
CA ASN A 309 36.67 -0.19 6.41
C ASN A 309 36.54 1.28 6.81
N CYS A 310 35.49 1.97 6.36
CA CYS A 310 35.25 3.36 6.75
C CYS A 310 34.88 3.47 8.23
N VAL A 311 33.97 2.62 8.72
CA VAL A 311 33.56 2.56 10.15
C VAL A 311 34.78 2.34 11.06
N GLU A 312 35.65 1.41 10.70
CA GLU A 312 36.87 1.10 11.44
C GLU A 312 37.88 2.26 11.40
N LYS A 313 38.18 2.78 10.21
CA LYS A 313 39.12 3.91 10.03
C LYS A 313 38.67 5.17 10.77
N GLN A 314 37.36 5.40 10.82
CA GLN A 314 36.77 6.54 11.50
C GLN A 314 36.54 6.29 13.00
N GLN A 315 36.87 5.10 13.51
CA GLN A 315 36.71 4.71 14.92
C GLN A 315 35.29 4.94 15.43
N MET A 316 34.28 4.49 14.69
CA MET A 316 32.86 4.64 15.04
C MET A 316 32.41 3.47 15.95
N THR A 317 33.12 3.22 17.04
CA THR A 317 33.04 1.98 17.84
C THR A 317 32.30 2.12 19.18
N ASP A 318 31.66 3.26 19.45
CA ASP A 318 30.91 3.47 20.70
C ASP A 318 29.75 2.46 20.81
N LYS A 319 29.49 1.94 22.02
CA LYS A 319 28.42 0.95 22.28
C LYS A 319 27.01 1.48 21.96
N ASN A 320 26.84 2.80 21.93
CA ASN A 320 25.60 3.48 21.58
C ASN A 320 25.53 3.84 20.09
N TRP A 321 26.56 3.51 19.31
CA TRP A 321 26.63 3.71 17.86
C TRP A 321 26.39 2.40 17.12
N ILE A 322 25.19 2.26 16.57
CA ILE A 322 24.73 1.07 15.88
C ILE A 322 24.81 1.32 14.38
N HIS A 323 25.33 0.34 13.63
CA HIS A 323 25.55 0.44 12.19
C HIS A 323 24.73 -0.62 11.46
N VAL A 324 23.94 -0.19 10.47
CA VAL A 324 23.11 -1.06 9.63
C VAL A 324 23.26 -0.70 8.15
N SER A 325 23.04 -1.66 7.26
CA SER A 325 22.99 -1.40 5.81
C SER A 325 22.34 -2.57 5.08
N THR A 326 21.50 -2.29 4.08
CA THR A 326 21.01 -3.31 3.14
C THR A 326 21.96 -3.58 1.98
N LEU A 327 23.05 -2.80 1.85
CA LEU A 327 23.99 -2.84 0.72
C LEU A 327 23.36 -2.59 -0.66
N LYS A 328 22.17 -1.96 -0.69
CA LYS A 328 21.42 -1.70 -1.92
C LYS A 328 21.66 -0.30 -2.51
N ALA A 329 22.63 0.44 -1.97
CA ALA A 329 22.87 1.83 -2.35
C ALA A 329 21.59 2.68 -2.42
N TRP A 330 21.41 3.43 -3.50
CA TRP A 330 20.23 4.28 -3.74
C TRP A 330 18.93 3.48 -3.98
N SER A 331 19.02 2.17 -4.19
CA SER A 331 17.85 1.27 -4.29
C SER A 331 17.38 0.77 -2.93
N SER A 332 18.01 1.18 -1.82
CA SER A 332 17.57 0.85 -0.47
C SER A 332 16.21 1.48 -0.13
N ASP A 333 15.30 0.72 0.48
CA ASP A 333 13.96 1.22 0.86
C ASP A 333 14.00 2.45 1.78
N ILE A 334 15.06 2.61 2.58
CA ILE A 334 15.25 3.78 3.45
C ILE A 334 15.22 5.10 2.65
N ILE A 335 15.68 5.08 1.40
CA ILE A 335 15.76 6.26 0.54
C ILE A 335 14.37 6.79 0.25
N ARG A 336 13.45 5.91 -0.16
CA ARG A 336 12.05 6.25 -0.39
C ARG A 336 11.36 6.58 0.93
N LEU A 337 11.57 5.73 1.94
CA LEU A 337 10.88 5.79 3.22
C LEU A 337 11.10 7.13 3.97
N TYR A 338 12.32 7.66 3.92
CA TYR A 338 12.67 8.94 4.56
C TYR A 338 12.84 10.09 3.57
N ASN A 339 12.39 9.94 2.31
CA ASN A 339 12.51 10.96 1.25
C ASN A 339 13.95 11.52 1.12
N VAL A 340 14.94 10.62 1.11
CA VAL A 340 16.36 10.97 1.03
C VAL A 340 16.73 11.40 -0.38
N ARG A 341 17.05 12.69 -0.55
CA ARG A 341 17.49 13.26 -1.84
C ARG A 341 19.01 13.46 -1.95
N GLY A 342 19.72 13.23 -0.84
CA GLY A 342 21.15 13.46 -0.72
C GLY A 342 21.63 13.03 0.67
N VAL A 343 22.90 12.66 0.77
CA VAL A 343 23.53 12.28 2.05
C VAL A 343 24.61 13.30 2.48
N PRO A 344 24.82 13.53 3.79
CA PRO A 344 24.12 12.86 4.89
C PRO A 344 22.68 13.36 5.02
N HIS A 345 21.81 12.51 5.55
CA HIS A 345 20.42 12.85 5.86
C HIS A 345 20.14 12.35 7.27
N THR A 346 19.81 13.27 8.18
CA THR A 346 19.75 12.95 9.60
C THR A 346 18.35 13.21 10.16
N VAL A 347 17.91 12.34 11.05
CA VAL A 347 16.60 12.43 11.70
C VAL A 347 16.80 12.13 13.18
N LEU A 348 16.47 13.08 14.05
CA LEU A 348 16.39 12.85 15.48
C LEU A 348 15.00 12.33 15.82
N ILE A 349 14.93 11.23 16.54
CA ILE A 349 13.70 10.53 16.89
C ILE A 349 13.62 10.41 18.41
N ASP A 350 12.45 10.66 18.98
CA ASP A 350 12.20 10.63 20.42
C ASP A 350 11.96 9.19 20.95
N PRO A 351 11.94 8.99 22.29
CA PRO A 351 11.65 7.68 22.90
C PRO A 351 10.29 7.07 22.52
N ALA A 352 9.30 7.90 22.19
CA ALA A 352 7.98 7.44 21.74
C ALA A 352 7.98 7.05 20.25
N GLY A 353 9.02 7.43 19.51
CA GLY A 353 9.17 7.15 18.09
C GLY A 353 8.78 8.27 17.15
N ASN A 354 8.62 9.50 17.63
CA ASN A 354 8.27 10.63 16.78
C ASN A 354 9.53 11.36 16.31
N VAL A 355 9.46 11.92 15.10
CA VAL A 355 10.51 12.79 14.57
C VAL A 355 10.56 14.07 15.38
N VAL A 356 11.72 14.39 15.95
CA VAL A 356 11.99 15.63 16.66
C VAL A 356 12.50 16.69 15.71
N LYS A 357 13.46 16.33 14.85
CA LYS A 357 14.16 17.28 13.98
C LYS A 357 14.84 16.59 12.82
N PHE A 358 14.89 17.27 11.67
CA PHE A 358 15.65 16.83 10.51
C PHE A 358 16.97 17.59 10.37
N ASN A 359 17.93 16.97 9.66
CA ASN A 359 19.14 17.62 9.15
C ASN A 359 20.01 18.30 10.22
N LEU A 360 20.02 17.78 11.45
CA LEU A 360 20.97 18.20 12.49
C LEU A 360 22.40 17.86 12.06
N ARG A 361 23.29 18.84 12.18
CA ARG A 361 24.70 18.78 11.80
C ARG A 361 25.55 19.66 12.71
N GLY A 362 26.85 19.40 12.75
CA GLY A 362 27.81 20.23 13.48
C GLY A 362 27.42 20.47 14.94
N GLU A 363 27.68 21.68 15.40
CA GLU A 363 27.32 22.16 16.74
C GLU A 363 25.81 22.11 17.03
N GLN A 364 24.95 22.16 16.01
CA GLN A 364 23.50 22.05 16.22
C GLN A 364 23.13 20.65 16.72
N LEU A 365 23.81 19.60 16.24
CA LEU A 365 23.61 18.24 16.75
C LEU A 365 24.00 18.17 18.23
N VAL A 366 25.21 18.61 18.56
CA VAL A 366 25.77 18.52 19.92
C VAL A 366 24.91 19.30 20.91
N SER A 367 24.58 20.55 20.60
CA SER A 367 23.73 21.38 21.45
C SER A 367 22.31 20.82 21.62
N THR A 368 21.71 20.26 20.57
CA THR A 368 20.40 19.61 20.66
C THR A 368 20.44 18.38 21.56
N VAL A 369 21.45 17.53 21.41
CA VAL A 369 21.61 16.33 22.25
C VAL A 369 21.83 16.70 23.72
N LYS A 370 22.63 17.73 23.98
CA LYS A 370 22.80 18.26 25.33
C LYS A 370 21.48 18.77 25.92
N ASP A 371 20.69 19.51 25.15
CA ASP A 371 19.40 20.04 25.61
C ASP A 371 18.41 18.93 25.95
N ILE A 372 18.19 17.97 25.03
CA ILE A 372 17.22 16.88 25.22
C ILE A 372 17.61 15.94 26.36
N LEU A 373 18.91 15.81 26.66
CA LEU A 373 19.42 14.98 27.75
C LEU A 373 19.47 15.70 29.11
N SER A 374 19.26 17.02 29.12
CA SER A 374 19.19 17.84 30.33
C SER A 374 17.76 17.95 30.90
N LYS A 375 16.74 17.63 30.09
CA LYS A 375 15.32 17.78 30.43
C LYS A 375 14.61 16.44 30.41
N PRO A 376 13.65 16.17 31.32
CA PRO A 376 12.71 15.07 31.13
C PRO A 376 11.82 15.40 29.92
N PHE A 377 11.95 14.60 28.86
CA PHE A 377 11.17 14.81 27.64
C PHE A 377 9.72 14.45 27.87
N LYS A 378 8.83 15.41 27.60
CA LYS A 378 7.41 15.15 27.47
C LYS A 378 7.12 14.86 26.00
N ALA A 379 6.99 13.57 25.67
CA ALA A 379 6.50 13.17 24.36
C ALA A 379 5.15 13.86 24.10
N LYS A 380 5.07 14.64 23.03
CA LYS A 380 3.77 14.93 22.42
C LYS A 380 3.50 13.74 21.52
N ALA A 381 2.42 13.00 21.81
CA ALA A 381 1.99 11.93 20.92
C ALA A 381 1.84 12.50 19.51
N GLY A 382 2.67 12.04 18.58
CA GLY A 382 2.55 12.41 17.18
C GLY A 382 1.21 11.92 16.68
N LYS A 383 0.29 12.86 16.41
CA LYS A 383 -0.88 12.54 15.61
C LYS A 383 -0.47 12.73 14.16
N VAL A 384 -0.70 11.73 13.33
CA VAL A 384 -0.89 11.97 11.90
C VAL A 384 -2.13 12.87 11.86
N SER A 385 -1.89 14.17 11.71
CA SER A 385 -2.89 15.21 11.81
C SER A 385 -2.64 16.17 10.68
N ALA A 386 -2.89 15.70 9.46
CA ALA A 386 -3.42 16.61 8.46
C ALA A 386 -4.81 16.99 8.96
N LYS A 387 -4.92 18.13 9.66
CA LYS A 387 -6.24 18.75 9.89
C LYS A 387 -6.80 18.95 8.49
N ALA A 388 -7.84 18.19 8.11
CA ALA A 388 -8.54 18.46 6.87
C ALA A 388 -8.90 19.94 6.90
N THR A 389 -8.38 20.71 5.93
CA THR A 389 -8.73 22.11 5.78
C THR A 389 -10.19 22.14 5.40
N THR A 390 -11.08 22.16 6.39
CA THR A 390 -12.51 22.35 6.17
C THR A 390 -12.69 23.80 5.79
N VAL A 391 -12.64 24.09 4.49
CA VAL A 391 -13.20 25.32 3.97
C VAL A 391 -14.68 25.27 4.31
N ALA A 392 -15.18 26.26 5.07
CA ALA A 392 -16.59 26.32 5.41
C ALA A 392 -17.38 26.53 4.12
N MET A 393 -17.98 25.46 3.61
CA MET A 393 -18.86 25.50 2.45
C MET A 393 -20.19 26.15 2.80
N GLU A 394 -20.76 26.94 1.89
CA GLU A 394 -22.16 27.38 2.05
C GLU A 394 -23.10 26.16 2.18
N PRO A 395 -24.21 26.27 2.94
CA PRO A 395 -25.24 25.25 2.93
C PRO A 395 -25.79 25.00 1.51
N PHE A 396 -26.18 23.76 1.24
CA PHE A 396 -26.85 23.42 -0.01
C PHE A 396 -28.15 24.23 -0.15
N LYS A 397 -28.34 24.85 -1.33
CA LYS A 397 -29.51 25.65 -1.68
C LYS A 397 -30.25 24.90 -2.80
N PRO A 398 -31.25 24.06 -2.47
CA PRO A 398 -31.99 23.31 -3.49
C PRO A 398 -32.76 24.26 -4.40
N ALA A 399 -32.73 24.01 -5.71
CA ALA A 399 -33.53 24.78 -6.67
C ALA A 399 -34.96 24.22 -6.80
N THR A 400 -35.13 22.94 -6.48
CA THR A 400 -36.41 22.22 -6.57
C THR A 400 -36.66 21.35 -5.34
N ASP A 401 -37.91 20.94 -5.12
CA ASP A 401 -38.24 19.96 -4.08
C ASP A 401 -37.57 18.60 -4.34
N ALA A 402 -37.32 18.25 -5.60
CA ALA A 402 -36.59 17.05 -5.99
C ALA A 402 -35.12 17.11 -5.52
N ASP A 403 -34.45 18.25 -5.69
CA ASP A 403 -33.08 18.46 -5.19
C ASP A 403 -33.02 18.36 -3.68
N LYS A 404 -34.02 18.94 -2.98
CA LYS A 404 -34.12 18.86 -1.53
C LYS A 404 -34.28 17.41 -1.08
N LYS A 405 -35.19 16.66 -1.70
CA LYS A 405 -35.42 15.25 -1.39
C LYS A 405 -34.17 14.40 -1.60
N LEU A 406 -33.48 14.56 -2.73
CA LEU A 406 -32.23 13.85 -3.02
C LEU A 406 -31.13 14.17 -2.00
N TYR A 407 -31.00 15.44 -1.61
CA TYR A 407 -30.05 15.83 -0.56
C TYR A 407 -30.39 15.17 0.79
N ASP A 408 -31.66 15.16 1.18
CA ASP A 408 -32.11 14.52 2.43
C ASP A 408 -31.86 12.99 2.42
N GLU A 409 -32.07 12.32 1.27
CA GLU A 409 -31.76 10.90 1.07
C GLU A 409 -30.26 10.61 1.23
N TYR A 410 -29.40 11.45 0.65
CA TYR A 410 -27.95 11.34 0.80
C TYR A 410 -27.51 11.51 2.27
N GLU A 411 -28.03 12.53 2.96
CA GLU A 411 -27.75 12.78 4.37
C GLU A 411 -28.23 11.63 5.27
N ALA A 412 -29.30 10.94 4.89
CA ALA A 412 -29.79 9.77 5.61
C ALA A 412 -28.77 8.62 5.61
N ILE A 413 -27.97 8.45 4.54
CA ILE A 413 -26.93 7.41 4.46
C ILE A 413 -25.87 7.62 5.55
N ALA A 414 -25.42 8.86 5.77
CA ALA A 414 -24.43 9.17 6.80
C ALA A 414 -24.93 8.85 8.23
N LYS A 415 -26.25 8.96 8.45
CA LYS A 415 -26.92 8.73 9.74
C LYS A 415 -27.25 7.25 10.01
N ARG A 416 -27.11 6.36 9.03
CA ARG A 416 -27.37 4.92 9.21
C ARG A 416 -26.47 4.34 10.31
N LYS A 417 -27.06 3.69 11.31
CA LYS A 417 -26.32 3.09 12.43
C LYS A 417 -25.86 1.68 12.17
N ASP A 418 -26.50 1.02 11.21
CA ASP A 418 -26.25 -0.36 10.83
C ASP A 418 -25.11 -0.51 9.81
N LEU A 419 -24.60 0.61 9.27
CA LEU A 419 -23.46 0.63 8.37
C LEU A 419 -22.17 1.04 9.08
N GLY A 420 -21.09 0.30 8.84
CA GLY A 420 -19.73 0.69 9.19
C GLY A 420 -19.21 1.83 8.29
N ASN A 421 -18.04 2.39 8.63
CA ASN A 421 -17.46 3.54 7.92
C ASN A 421 -17.21 3.26 6.43
N ILE A 422 -16.69 2.08 6.08
CA ILE A 422 -16.44 1.68 4.69
C ILE A 422 -17.76 1.59 3.91
N SER A 423 -18.78 0.92 4.46
CA SER A 423 -20.10 0.79 3.82
C SER A 423 -20.80 2.13 3.64
N LYS A 424 -20.67 3.06 4.60
CA LYS A 424 -21.20 4.42 4.44
C LYS A 424 -20.51 5.16 3.31
N LEU A 425 -19.19 5.07 3.25
CA LEU A 425 -18.40 5.71 2.20
C LEU A 425 -18.76 5.14 0.82
N GLU A 426 -18.87 3.82 0.70
CA GLU A 426 -19.26 3.11 -0.51
C GLU A 426 -20.68 3.46 -0.97
N ALA A 427 -21.66 3.42 -0.07
CA ALA A 427 -23.04 3.76 -0.39
C ALA A 427 -23.22 5.22 -0.82
N ARG A 428 -22.52 6.16 -0.17
CA ARG A 428 -22.52 7.58 -0.54
C ARG A 428 -21.86 7.79 -1.91
N LEU A 429 -20.78 7.07 -2.20
CA LEU A 429 -20.10 7.16 -3.48
C LEU A 429 -21.02 6.66 -4.61
N ARG A 430 -21.70 5.53 -4.43
CA ARG A 430 -22.70 5.04 -5.39
C ARG A 430 -23.84 6.02 -5.58
N PHE A 431 -24.37 6.59 -4.49
CA PHE A 431 -25.43 7.59 -4.57
C PHE A 431 -25.04 8.77 -5.46
N VAL A 432 -23.81 9.27 -5.33
CA VAL A 432 -23.31 10.35 -6.18
C VAL A 432 -23.23 9.94 -7.65
N LEU A 433 -22.79 8.72 -7.93
CA LEU A 433 -22.70 8.20 -9.31
C LEU A 433 -24.09 7.97 -9.92
N ASP A 434 -25.03 7.42 -9.16
CA ASP A 434 -26.41 7.16 -9.58
C ASP A 434 -27.20 8.47 -9.81
N HIS A 435 -26.76 9.57 -9.19
CA HIS A 435 -27.37 10.89 -9.28
C HIS A 435 -26.41 11.96 -9.83
N ASN A 436 -25.45 11.56 -10.68
CA ASN A 436 -24.41 12.43 -11.24
C ASN A 436 -24.91 13.54 -12.20
N GLY A 437 -26.20 13.57 -12.51
CA GLY A 437 -26.89 14.63 -13.23
C GLY A 437 -27.62 15.65 -12.33
N SER A 438 -27.65 15.43 -11.01
CA SER A 438 -28.28 16.33 -10.04
C SER A 438 -27.29 17.38 -9.51
N PRO A 439 -27.73 18.62 -9.20
CA PRO A 439 -26.96 19.61 -8.45
C PRO A 439 -26.44 19.14 -7.08
N VAL A 440 -27.05 18.10 -6.49
CA VAL A 440 -26.60 17.50 -5.23
C VAL A 440 -25.22 16.87 -5.38
N ALA A 441 -24.95 16.20 -6.51
CA ALA A 441 -23.71 15.48 -6.75
C ALA A 441 -22.46 16.38 -6.65
N PRO A 442 -22.30 17.47 -7.42
CA PRO A 442 -21.14 18.36 -7.28
C PRO A 442 -21.04 18.93 -5.85
N TYR A 443 -22.14 19.30 -5.20
CA TYR A 443 -22.08 19.83 -3.84
C TYR A 443 -21.46 18.85 -2.84
N VAL A 444 -21.95 17.60 -2.82
CA VAL A 444 -21.47 16.60 -1.84
C VAL A 444 -20.09 16.05 -2.20
N LEU A 445 -19.70 16.09 -3.48
CA LEU A 445 -18.34 15.78 -3.90
C LEU A 445 -17.31 16.72 -3.25
N GLU A 446 -17.55 18.03 -3.30
CA GLU A 446 -16.67 19.02 -2.66
C GLU A 446 -16.60 18.79 -1.15
N ARG A 447 -17.76 18.58 -0.53
CA ARG A 447 -17.88 18.54 0.92
C ARG A 447 -17.31 17.26 1.51
N ASP A 448 -17.54 16.12 0.86
CA ASP A 448 -17.35 14.80 1.47
C ASP A 448 -16.25 13.96 0.81
N PHE A 449 -15.96 14.17 -0.47
CA PHE A 449 -15.05 13.32 -1.23
C PHE A 449 -13.70 13.97 -1.52
N LEU A 450 -13.66 15.24 -1.94
CA LEU A 450 -12.39 15.97 -2.14
C LEU A 450 -11.48 15.97 -0.90
N PRO A 451 -11.99 16.05 0.35
CA PRO A 451 -11.13 15.99 1.53
C PRO A 451 -10.45 14.63 1.74
N ILE A 452 -10.93 13.56 1.09
CA ILE A 452 -10.51 12.18 1.36
C ILE A 452 -9.98 11.41 0.15
N LEU A 453 -10.24 11.85 -1.08
CA LEU A 453 -9.75 11.21 -2.31
C LEU A 453 -8.39 11.79 -2.74
N ASP A 454 -7.57 10.96 -3.38
CA ASP A 454 -6.36 11.43 -4.05
C ASP A 454 -6.71 12.35 -5.24
N LYS A 455 -5.81 13.26 -5.59
CA LYS A 455 -5.99 14.24 -6.68
C LYS A 455 -6.41 13.60 -8.01
N ALA A 456 -5.87 12.41 -8.35
CA ALA A 456 -6.24 11.73 -9.58
C ALA A 456 -7.70 11.24 -9.55
N TYR A 457 -8.17 10.79 -8.38
CA TYR A 457 -9.54 10.34 -8.19
C TYR A 457 -10.53 11.48 -7.98
N ASP A 458 -10.10 12.59 -7.39
CA ASP A 458 -10.85 13.86 -7.41
C ASP A 458 -11.21 14.21 -8.85
N GLN A 459 -10.21 14.30 -9.72
CA GLN A 459 -10.42 14.64 -11.13
C GLN A 459 -11.30 13.60 -11.84
N ARG A 460 -11.07 12.31 -11.58
CA ARG A 460 -11.87 11.24 -12.18
C ARG A 460 -13.34 11.34 -11.77
N LEU A 461 -13.60 11.56 -10.49
CA LEU A 461 -14.96 11.65 -9.96
C LEU A 461 -15.66 12.94 -10.41
N MET A 462 -14.93 14.05 -10.51
CA MET A 462 -15.44 15.28 -11.12
C MET A 462 -15.80 15.08 -12.60
N ASN A 463 -14.93 14.39 -13.36
CA ASN A 463 -15.20 14.07 -14.75
C ASN A 463 -16.36 13.09 -14.92
N ALA A 464 -16.83 12.42 -13.86
CA ALA A 464 -17.97 11.52 -13.90
C ALA A 464 -19.33 12.25 -13.86
N LEU A 465 -19.35 13.56 -13.61
CA LEU A 465 -20.57 14.36 -13.60
C LEU A 465 -21.15 14.54 -15.01
N SER A 466 -22.48 14.63 -15.10
CA SER A 466 -23.16 14.87 -16.37
C SER A 466 -22.70 16.19 -17.01
N PRO A 467 -22.47 16.24 -18.35
CA PRO A 467 -22.17 17.47 -19.07
C PRO A 467 -23.22 18.58 -18.89
N THR A 468 -24.45 18.23 -18.50
CA THR A 468 -25.53 19.18 -18.22
C THR A 468 -25.28 20.04 -16.97
N LEU A 469 -24.35 19.62 -16.10
CA LEU A 469 -24.03 20.34 -14.86
C LEU A 469 -22.90 21.37 -15.02
N LYS A 470 -22.31 21.54 -16.22
CA LYS A 470 -21.13 22.42 -16.43
C LYS A 470 -21.33 23.85 -15.93
N ASP A 471 -22.54 24.39 -16.04
CA ASP A 471 -22.85 25.77 -15.61
C ASP A 471 -23.41 25.86 -14.18
N ASN A 472 -23.56 24.73 -13.48
CA ASN A 472 -24.10 24.69 -12.13
C ASN A 472 -23.18 25.44 -11.15
N ARG A 473 -23.76 26.21 -10.21
CA ARG A 473 -23.00 26.99 -9.22
C ARG A 473 -22.05 26.14 -8.37
N TYR A 474 -22.41 24.88 -8.12
CA TYR A 474 -21.58 23.94 -7.37
C TYR A 474 -20.59 23.20 -8.28
N ALA A 475 -20.77 23.20 -9.60
CA ALA A 475 -19.76 22.65 -10.51
C ALA A 475 -18.61 23.63 -10.77
N LYS A 476 -18.84 24.93 -10.58
CA LYS A 476 -17.85 26.01 -10.81
C LYS A 476 -16.78 26.13 -9.74
N SER A 477 -16.98 25.58 -8.54
CA SER A 477 -15.96 25.54 -7.48
C SER A 477 -14.78 24.59 -7.80
N PHE A 478 -14.87 23.86 -8.91
CA PHE A 478 -13.93 22.80 -9.28
C PHE A 478 -13.15 23.03 -10.58
N CYS A 479 -13.46 24.10 -11.32
CA CYS A 479 -12.86 24.42 -12.62
C CYS A 479 -11.66 25.37 -12.49
#